data_AF-A0A924Y9Q3-F1
#
_entry.id   AF-A0A924Y9Q3-F1
#
_cell.length_a   1.000
_cell.length_b   1.000
_cell.length_c   1.000
_cell.angle_alpha   90.00
_cell.angle_beta   90.00
_cell.angle_gamma   90.00
#
_symmetry.space_group_name_H-M   'P 1'
#
loop_
_entity.id
_entity.type
_entity.pdbx_description
1 polymer ?
#
loop_
_entity_poly.entity_id
_entity_poly.type
_entity_poly.pdbx_seq_one_letter_code
_entity_poly.pdbx_strand_id
1 'polypeptide(L)'
;GFDPGLYQKPIEELDLSVRVFNSLKRTGITTIGDVLDMLDRGPDAMLAIRNFGEKSLDELVAKLKEKGYIRDEAAEDGAFSE
;
A
#
# COMPACT_ATOMS: atom_id res chain seq x y z
N GLY A 1 9.74 6.02 -12.82
CA GLY A 1 8.71 7.07 -12.79
C GLY A 1 7.50 6.49 -12.11
N PHE A 2 6.96 7.18 -11.10
CA PHE A 2 5.66 6.84 -10.54
C PHE A 2 4.58 7.09 -11.60
N ASP A 3 3.65 6.15 -11.76
CA ASP A 3 2.53 6.31 -12.69
C ASP A 3 1.59 7.42 -12.14
N PRO A 4 1.34 8.52 -12.86
CA PRO A 4 0.51 9.62 -12.37
C PRO A 4 -0.96 9.22 -12.18
N GLY A 5 -1.41 8.10 -12.78
CA GLY A 5 -2.73 7.54 -12.55
C GLY A 5 -2.84 6.68 -11.29
N LEU A 6 -1.71 6.40 -10.60
CA LEU A 6 -1.67 5.45 -9.49
C LEU A 6 -2.61 5.84 -8.34
N TYR A 7 -2.63 7.12 -7.97
CA TYR A 7 -3.44 7.62 -6.86
C TYR A 7 -4.94 7.49 -7.12
N GLN A 8 -5.36 7.41 -8.39
CA GLN A 8 -6.75 7.27 -8.79
C GLN A 8 -7.18 5.81 -8.98
N LYS A 9 -6.23 4.87 -8.97
CA LYS A 9 -6.54 3.44 -9.10
C LYS A 9 -7.25 2.93 -7.86
N PRO A 10 -8.29 2.09 -8.02
CA PRO A 10 -8.97 1.47 -6.90
C PRO A 10 -8.08 0.39 -6.27
N ILE A 11 -8.22 0.19 -4.95
CA ILE A 11 -7.54 -0.92 -4.25
C ILE A 11 -7.97 -2.31 -4.75
N GLU A 12 -9.03 -2.39 -5.54
CA GLU A 12 -9.50 -3.62 -6.21
C GLU A 12 -8.47 -4.16 -7.22
N GLU A 13 -7.65 -3.30 -7.83
CA GLU A 13 -6.59 -3.74 -8.76
C GLU A 13 -5.42 -4.47 -8.06
N LEU A 14 -5.31 -4.32 -6.74
CA LEU A 14 -4.27 -4.96 -5.93
C LEU A 14 -4.56 -6.45 -5.69
N ASP A 15 -5.76 -6.93 -6.01
CA ASP A 15 -6.17 -8.34 -5.81
C ASP A 15 -5.91 -8.81 -4.37
N LEU A 16 -6.32 -7.96 -3.41
CA LEU A 16 -6.19 -8.21 -1.97
C LEU A 16 -7.24 -9.21 -1.51
N SER A 17 -6.93 -9.92 -0.43
CA SER A 17 -7.93 -10.76 0.23
C SER A 17 -9.12 -9.94 0.69
N VAL A 18 -10.30 -10.58 0.66
CA VAL A 18 -11.59 -9.99 1.07
C VAL A 18 -11.52 -9.38 2.47
N ARG A 19 -10.64 -9.90 3.35
CA ARG A 19 -10.45 -9.35 4.69
C ARG A 19 -9.74 -7.99 4.65
N VAL A 20 -8.58 -7.91 3.99
CA VAL A 20 -7.80 -6.67 3.88
C VAL A 20 -8.62 -5.60 3.15
N PHE A 21 -9.20 -5.97 2.00
CA PHE A 21 -10.05 -5.09 1.21
C PHE A 21 -11.21 -4.49 2.02
N ASN A 22 -11.95 -5.33 2.75
CA ASN A 22 -13.09 -4.84 3.54
C ASN A 22 -12.66 -3.97 4.73
N SER A 23 -11.49 -4.23 5.33
CA SER A 23 -10.98 -3.40 6.42
C SER A 23 -10.63 -1.99 5.92
N LEU A 24 -9.93 -1.89 4.77
CA LEU A 24 -9.61 -0.61 4.13
C LEU A 24 -10.88 0.13 3.67
N LYS A 25 -11.77 -0.55 2.96
CA LYS A 25 -13.01 0.07 2.45
C LYS A 25 -13.91 0.61 3.57
N ARG A 26 -13.93 -0.03 4.75
CA ARG A 26 -14.69 0.43 5.91
C ARG A 26 -14.11 1.65 6.60
N THR A 27 -12.82 1.92 6.45
CA THR A 27 -12.19 3.15 6.95
C THR A 27 -12.26 4.31 5.96
N GLY A 28 -12.81 4.09 4.76
CA GLY A 28 -12.86 5.08 3.69
C GLY A 28 -11.68 5.01 2.74
N ILE A 29 -10.76 4.06 2.93
CA ILE A 29 -9.63 3.82 2.02
C ILE A 29 -10.15 3.01 0.84
N THR A 30 -10.20 3.63 -0.33
CA THR A 30 -10.76 3.01 -1.55
C THR A 30 -9.81 3.08 -2.74
N THR A 31 -8.80 3.95 -2.67
CA THR A 31 -7.81 4.13 -3.72
C THR A 31 -6.42 3.71 -3.26
N ILE A 32 -5.54 3.43 -4.21
CA ILE A 32 -4.13 3.16 -3.91
C ILE A 32 -3.46 4.40 -3.30
N GLY A 33 -3.89 5.61 -3.70
CA GLY A 33 -3.40 6.86 -3.10
C GLY A 33 -3.64 6.92 -1.60
N ASP A 34 -4.87 6.62 -1.16
CA ASP A 34 -5.22 6.59 0.27
C ASP A 34 -4.35 5.60 1.07
N VAL A 35 -4.05 4.44 0.45
CA VAL A 35 -3.19 3.41 1.05
C VAL A 35 -1.75 3.92 1.19
N LEU A 36 -1.20 4.53 0.14
CA LEU A 36 0.15 5.08 0.15
C LEU A 36 0.29 6.18 1.19
N ASP A 37 -0.68 7.10 1.28
CA ASP A 37 -0.70 8.14 2.31
C ASP A 37 -0.71 7.53 3.72
N MET A 38 -1.44 6.43 3.94
CA MET A 38 -1.43 5.76 5.24
C MET A 38 -0.10 5.05 5.54
N LEU A 39 0.53 4.46 4.53
CA LEU A 39 1.86 3.85 4.71
C LEU A 39 2.93 4.91 4.98
N ASP A 40 2.85 6.07 4.34
CA ASP A 40 3.76 7.21 4.56
C ASP A 40 3.64 7.76 5.99
N ARG A 41 2.42 7.76 6.54
CA ARG A 41 2.16 8.07 7.96
C ARG A 41 2.71 7.02 8.92
N GLY A 42 3.06 5.84 8.41
CA GLY A 42 3.71 4.76 9.15
C GLY A 42 2.85 3.50 9.34
N PRO A 43 3.49 2.35 9.58
CA PRO A 43 2.83 1.07 9.76
C PRO A 43 1.87 1.05 10.96
N ASP A 44 2.16 1.81 12.03
CA ASP A 44 1.28 1.94 13.19
C ASP A 44 -0.10 2.51 12.84
N ALA A 45 -0.16 3.44 11.87
CA ALA A 45 -1.41 4.03 11.43
C ALA A 45 -2.29 3.01 10.71
N MET A 46 -1.68 2.09 9.95
CA MET A 46 -2.36 0.94 9.35
C MET A 46 -2.80 -0.08 10.40
N LEU A 47 -1.95 -0.39 11.38
CA LEU A 47 -2.27 -1.33 12.47
C LEU A 47 -3.35 -0.81 13.42
N ALA A 48 -3.55 0.51 13.49
CA ALA A 48 -4.65 1.13 14.22
C ALA A 48 -6.03 0.90 13.57
N ILE A 49 -6.09 0.45 12.31
CA ILE A 49 -7.35 0.17 11.63
C ILE A 49 -8.03 -1.05 12.27
N ARG A 50 -9.29 -0.89 12.66
CA ARG A 50 -10.06 -1.97 13.28
C ARG A 50 -10.23 -3.15 12.32
N ASN A 51 -9.83 -4.34 12.76
CA ASN A 51 -9.75 -5.58 11.97
C ASN A 51 -8.66 -5.57 10.88
N PHE A 52 -7.66 -4.71 11.03
CA PHE A 52 -6.42 -4.76 10.28
C PHE A 52 -5.32 -5.18 11.25
N GLY A 53 -4.47 -6.11 10.83
CA GLY A 53 -3.34 -6.59 11.65
C GLY A 53 -2.10 -6.78 10.81
N GLU A 54 -1.02 -7.23 11.43
CA GLU A 54 0.29 -7.40 10.79
C GLU A 54 0.21 -8.20 9.48
N LYS A 55 -0.50 -9.34 9.49
CA LYS A 55 -0.72 -10.14 8.26
C LYS A 55 -1.41 -9.38 7.13
N SER A 56 -2.36 -8.50 7.48
CA SER A 56 -3.06 -7.66 6.51
C SER A 56 -2.16 -6.58 5.94
N LEU A 57 -1.29 -6.02 6.78
CA LEU A 57 -0.28 -5.05 6.38
C LEU A 57 0.74 -5.70 5.45
N ASP A 58 1.28 -6.86 5.83
CA ASP A 58 2.24 -7.61 5.02
C ASP A 58 1.66 -7.96 3.65
N GLU A 59 0.42 -8.44 3.60
CA GLU A 59 -0.27 -8.77 2.35
C GLU A 59 -0.42 -7.53 1.46
N LEU A 60 -0.83 -6.39 2.04
CA LEU A 60 -0.98 -5.13 1.33
C LEU A 60 0.35 -4.64 0.74
N VAL A 61 1.40 -4.59 1.57
CA VAL A 61 2.75 -4.17 1.17
C VAL A 61 3.30 -5.11 0.11
N ALA A 62 3.13 -6.43 0.25
CA ALA A 62 3.56 -7.40 -0.73
C ALA A 62 2.88 -7.19 -2.09
N LYS A 63 1.55 -6.94 -2.11
CA LYS A 63 0.81 -6.65 -3.35
C LYS A 63 1.22 -5.33 -3.99
N LEU A 64 1.46 -4.29 -3.20
CA LEU A 64 1.98 -3.02 -3.71
C LEU A 64 3.37 -3.19 -4.33
N LYS A 65 4.26 -3.97 -3.71
CA LYS A 65 5.58 -4.31 -4.26
C LYS A 65 5.49 -5.14 -5.52
N GLU A 66 4.65 -6.18 -5.54
CA GLU A 66 4.41 -7.06 -6.70
C GLU A 66 3.95 -6.27 -7.93
N LYS A 67 3.12 -5.25 -7.72
CA LYS A 67 2.62 -4.36 -8.78
C LYS A 67 3.59 -3.23 -9.14
N GLY A 68 4.70 -3.07 -8.39
CA GLY A 68 5.68 -2.00 -8.59
C GLY A 68 5.21 -0.62 -8.13
N TYR A 69 4.25 -0.55 -7.20
CA TYR A 69 3.70 0.70 -6.68
C TYR A 69 4.52 1.30 -5.54
N ILE A 70 5.25 0.47 -4.81
CA ILE A 70 6.25 0.91 -3.83
C ILE A 70 7.56 0.20 -4.12
N ARG A 71 8.67 0.92 -3.95
CA ARG A 71 10.02 0.35 -4.02
C ARG A 71 10.38 -0.24 -2.67
N ASP A 72 11.21 -1.27 -2.68
CA ASP A 72 11.86 -1.71 -1.44
C ASP A 72 12.79 -0.57 -1.01
N GLU A 73 12.46 0.13 0.08
CA GLU A 73 13.34 1.16 0.66
C GLU A 73 14.74 0.63 0.99
N ALA A 74 14.94 -0.70 1.02
CA ALA A 74 16.23 -1.34 1.17
C ALA A 74 17.14 -1.31 -0.09
N ALA A 75 16.67 -0.80 -1.25
CA ALA A 75 17.40 -0.89 -2.52
C ALA A 75 17.95 0.43 -3.08
N GLU A 76 17.73 1.59 -2.44
CA GLU A 76 18.16 2.89 -2.97
C GLU A 76 19.38 3.51 -2.25
N ASP A 77 20.47 2.75 -2.11
CA ASP A 77 21.81 3.31 -1.82
C ASP A 77 22.82 3.09 -2.97
N GLY A 78 22.37 2.76 -4.19
CA GLY A 78 23.26 2.15 -5.19
C GLY A 78 23.24 2.64 -6.63
N ALA A 79 22.51 3.68 -7.02
CA ALA A 79 22.49 4.08 -8.44
C ALA A 79 22.16 5.56 -8.70
N PHE A 80 23.07 6.45 -8.33
CA PHE A 80 23.28 7.68 -9.10
C PHE A 80 24.78 7.82 -9.36
N SER A 81 25.22 7.23 -10.46
CA SER A 81 26.47 7.58 -11.12
C SER A 81 26.11 8.11 -12.51
N GLU A 82 26.15 9.43 -12.67
CA GLU A 82 26.43 10.08 -13.94
C GLU A 82 27.33 11.30 -13.68
#